data_AF-A0A919M4B1-F1
#
_entry.id   AF-A0A919M4B1-F1
#
_cell.length_a   1.000
_cell.length_b   1.000
_cell.length_c   1.000
_cell.angle_alpha   90.00
_cell.angle_beta   90.00
_cell.angle_gamma   90.00
#
_symmetry.space_group_name_H-M   'P 1'
#
loop_
_entity.id
_entity.type
_entity.pdbx_description
1 polymer ?
#
loop_
_entity_poly.entity_id
_entity_poly.type
_entity_poly.pdbx_seq_one_letter_code
_entity_poly.pdbx_strand_id
1 'polypeptide(L)'
;MTTQVRVQNLSVSGPQTPENAEGFANSLTGSGCQVIIAVGDAQVTAATKVAGTNPEARFITVDSGTAAANVQVVSAGSLGDLRNSIEAKLAELAEAAS
;
A
#
# COMPACT_ATOMS: atom_id res chain seq x y z
N MET A 1 -17.02 -0.03 -21.57
CA MET A 1 -15.61 -0.40 -21.35
C MET A 1 -15.35 -0.26 -19.86
N THR A 2 -15.39 -1.36 -19.11
CA THR A 2 -15.11 -1.34 -17.67
C THR A 2 -13.63 -1.65 -17.50
N THR A 3 -12.82 -0.64 -17.20
CA THR A 3 -11.44 -0.84 -16.78
C THR A 3 -11.50 -1.54 -15.42
N GLN A 4 -11.27 -2.85 -15.37
CA GLN A 4 -11.52 -3.61 -14.14
C GLN A 4 -10.48 -3.35 -13.04
N VAL A 5 -9.23 -3.00 -13.42
CA VAL A 5 -8.16 -2.70 -12.46
C VAL A 5 -7.19 -1.67 -13.06
N ARG A 6 -6.80 -0.65 -12.28
CA ARG A 6 -5.70 0.28 -12.60
C ARG A 6 -4.55 0.06 -11.63
N VAL A 7 -3.39 -0.33 -12.16
CA VAL A 7 -2.14 -0.47 -11.38
C VAL A 7 -1.26 0.74 -11.64
N GLN A 8 -0.79 1.40 -10.58
CA GLN A 8 0.17 2.49 -10.66
C GLN A 8 1.34 2.22 -9.71
N ASN A 9 2.56 2.34 -10.23
CA ASN A 9 3.78 2.26 -9.45
C ASN A 9 4.45 3.63 -9.44
N LEU A 10 4.53 4.25 -8.26
CA LEU A 10 5.26 5.50 -8.05
C LEU A 10 6.47 5.21 -7.17
N SER A 11 7.63 5.06 -7.82
CA SER A 11 8.90 4.97 -7.12
C SER A 11 9.26 6.36 -6.58
N VAL A 12 9.42 6.46 -5.25
CA VAL A 12 9.83 7.69 -4.58
C VAL A 12 11.17 8.13 -5.16
N SER A 13 11.15 9.20 -5.94
CA SER A 13 12.33 9.78 -6.57
C SER A 13 12.96 10.78 -5.60
N GLY A 14 14.28 10.73 -5.43
CA GLY A 14 15.01 11.56 -4.47
C GLY A 14 15.21 10.88 -3.11
N PRO A 15 15.43 11.66 -2.02
CA PRO A 15 15.75 11.08 -0.71
C PRO A 15 14.60 10.21 -0.19
N GLN A 16 14.93 9.02 0.32
CA GLN A 16 14.00 8.05 0.89
C GLN A 16 13.61 8.48 2.31
N THR A 17 12.94 9.64 2.43
CA THR A 17 12.42 10.16 3.69
C THR A 17 10.90 10.03 3.74
N PRO A 18 10.30 9.88 4.93
CA PRO A 18 8.85 9.77 5.07
C PRO A 18 8.11 10.99 4.48
N GLU A 19 8.66 12.19 4.66
CA GLU A 19 8.08 13.43 4.14
C GLU A 19 8.02 13.44 2.61
N ASN A 20 9.07 12.93 1.95
CA ASN A 20 9.11 12.83 0.49
C ASN A 20 8.12 11.75 0.01
N ALA A 21 8.12 10.58 0.67
CA ALA A 21 7.25 9.46 0.33
C ALA A 21 5.76 9.77 0.53
N GLU A 22 5.39 10.65 1.47
CA GLU A 22 4.01 11.09 1.69
C GLU A 22 3.36 11.70 0.45
N GLY A 23 4.10 12.53 -0.30
CA GLY A 23 3.56 13.16 -1.52
C GLY A 23 3.18 12.14 -2.59
N PHE A 24 4.01 11.09 -2.74
CA PHE A 24 3.73 9.98 -3.66
C PHE A 24 2.55 9.13 -3.19
N ALA A 25 2.49 8.81 -1.89
CA ALA A 25 1.36 8.06 -1.31
C ALA A 25 0.04 8.82 -1.48
N ASN A 26 0.01 10.13 -1.21
CA ASN A 26 -1.17 10.97 -1.45
C ASN A 26 -1.56 11.04 -2.94
N SER A 27 -0.58 11.05 -3.84
CA SER A 27 -0.84 11.04 -5.29
C SER A 27 -1.51 9.73 -5.76
N LEU A 28 -1.14 8.58 -5.16
CA LEU A 28 -1.80 7.30 -5.43
C LEU A 28 -3.25 7.31 -4.94
N THR A 29 -3.49 7.75 -3.71
CA THR A 29 -4.84 7.83 -3.15
C THR A 29 -5.72 8.79 -3.95
N GLY A 30 -5.22 9.99 -4.27
CA GLY A 30 -5.93 10.98 -5.08
C GLY A 30 -6.16 10.55 -6.54
N SER A 31 -5.38 9.59 -7.03
CA SER A 31 -5.60 8.97 -8.35
C SER A 31 -6.70 7.89 -8.35
N GLY A 32 -7.33 7.63 -7.20
CA GLY A 32 -8.34 6.59 -7.03
C GLY A 32 -7.78 5.18 -6.82
N CYS A 33 -6.51 5.04 -6.43
CA CYS A 33 -6.00 3.73 -6.02
C CYS A 33 -6.59 3.34 -4.67
N GLN A 34 -7.38 2.26 -4.66
CA GLN A 34 -8.03 1.74 -3.44
C GLN A 34 -7.09 0.87 -2.60
N VAL A 35 -6.02 0.35 -3.20
CA VAL A 35 -5.00 -0.45 -2.52
C VAL A 35 -3.63 0.15 -2.80
N ILE A 36 -2.89 0.45 -1.73
CA ILE A 36 -1.54 1.00 -1.78
C ILE A 36 -0.59 0.04 -1.08
N ILE A 37 0.48 -0.39 -1.76
CA ILE A 37 1.50 -1.28 -1.20
C ILE A 37 2.77 -0.45 -0.96
N ALA A 38 3.25 -0.44 0.28
CA ALA A 38 4.44 0.29 0.71
C ALA A 38 5.56 -0.67 1.13
N VAL A 39 6.74 -0.47 0.54
CA VAL A 39 7.93 -1.28 0.78
C VAL A 39 9.09 -0.35 1.13
N GLY A 40 9.74 -0.61 2.27
CA GLY A 40 10.82 0.23 2.81
C GLY A 40 10.37 1.17 3.92
N ASP A 41 11.25 1.45 4.88
CA ASP A 41 10.93 2.09 6.16
C ASP A 41 10.26 3.47 6.02
N ALA A 42 10.80 4.32 5.13
CA ALA A 42 10.25 5.64 4.86
C ALA A 42 8.86 5.58 4.19
N GLN A 43 8.68 4.66 3.26
CA GLN A 43 7.43 4.43 2.53
C GLN A 43 6.36 3.86 3.46
N VAL A 44 6.73 2.93 4.35
CA VAL A 44 5.85 2.36 5.38
C VAL A 44 5.38 3.44 6.36
N THR A 45 6.31 4.29 6.82
CA THR A 45 5.99 5.41 7.71
C THR A 45 5.03 6.40 7.04
N ALA A 46 5.31 6.77 5.79
CA ALA A 46 4.45 7.65 5.00
C ALA A 46 3.06 7.03 4.75
N ALA A 47 3.01 5.77 4.35
CA ALA A 47 1.76 5.04 4.10
C ALA A 47 0.90 4.94 5.37
N THR A 48 1.50 4.66 6.53
CA THR A 48 0.78 4.61 7.81
C THR A 48 0.19 5.97 8.17
N LYS A 49 0.92 7.06 7.91
CA LYS A 49 0.42 8.42 8.14
C LYS A 49 -0.73 8.79 7.20
N VAL A 50 -0.60 8.49 5.91
CA VAL A 50 -1.65 8.73 4.89
C VAL A 50 -2.88 7.85 5.14
N ALA A 51 -2.70 6.64 5.66
CA ALA A 51 -3.82 5.75 6.02
C ALA A 51 -4.74 6.35 7.08
N GLY A 52 -4.18 7.10 8.05
CA GLY A 52 -4.96 7.77 9.08
C GLY A 52 -5.89 8.87 8.54
N THR A 53 -5.56 9.47 7.39
CA THR A 53 -6.37 10.52 6.75
C THR A 53 -7.23 9.99 5.60
N ASN A 54 -7.05 8.74 5.18
CA ASN A 54 -7.75 8.13 4.04
C ASN A 54 -8.33 6.75 4.43
N PRO A 55 -9.40 6.71 5.24
CA PRO A 55 -9.97 5.44 5.72
C PRO A 55 -10.60 4.59 4.60
N GLU A 56 -10.91 5.20 3.45
CA GLU A 56 -11.45 4.53 2.27
C GLU A 56 -10.39 3.73 1.48
N ALA A 57 -9.11 4.10 1.60
CA ALA A 57 -8.01 3.40 0.96
C ALA A 57 -7.42 2.34 1.90
N ARG A 58 -7.03 1.21 1.33
CA ARG A 58 -6.42 0.08 2.03
C ARG A 58 -4.92 0.10 1.79
N PHE A 59 -4.15 -0.06 2.85
CA PHE A 59 -2.69 0.00 2.82
C PHE A 59 -2.10 -1.36 3.20
N ILE A 60 -1.09 -1.79 2.44
CA ILE A 60 -0.33 -2.99 2.72
C ILE A 60 1.13 -2.56 2.93
N THR A 61 1.67 -2.79 4.12
CA THR A 61 3.08 -2.50 4.42
C THR A 61 3.86 -3.79 4.46
N VAL A 62 5.09 -3.76 3.91
CA VAL A 62 5.97 -4.93 3.86
C VAL A 62 7.05 -4.83 4.92
N ASP A 63 7.27 -5.94 5.64
CA ASP A 63 8.25 -6.19 6.71
C ASP A 63 8.12 -5.35 7.98
N SER A 64 7.50 -4.17 7.91
CA SER A 64 7.38 -3.25 9.04
C SER A 64 6.12 -2.40 8.95
N GLY A 65 5.81 -1.72 10.05
CA GLY A 65 4.63 -0.86 10.19
C GLY A 65 3.72 -1.29 11.33
N THR A 66 2.66 -0.51 11.54
CA THR A 66 1.65 -0.76 12.57
C THR A 66 0.35 -1.14 11.89
N ALA A 67 -0.16 -2.34 12.20
CA ALA A 67 -1.47 -2.76 11.72
C ALA A 67 -2.56 -1.84 12.29
N ALA A 68 -3.51 -1.47 11.43
CA ALA A 68 -4.65 -0.62 11.76
C ALA A 68 -5.87 -1.07 10.95
N ALA A 69 -7.03 -0.42 11.15
CA ALA A 69 -8.27 -0.82 10.50
C ALA A 69 -8.18 -0.92 8.96
N ASN A 70 -7.41 -0.02 8.33
CA ASN A 70 -7.15 0.00 6.90
C ASN A 70 -5.67 -0.24 6.55
N VAL A 71 -4.85 -0.74 7.50
CA VAL A 71 -3.42 -1.02 7.29
C VAL A 71 -3.12 -2.47 7.64
N GLN A 72 -2.62 -3.22 6.67
CA GLN A 72 -2.21 -4.61 6.83
C GLN A 72 -0.70 -4.74 6.69
N VAL A 73 -0.06 -5.37 7.68
CA VAL A 73 1.38 -5.67 7.61
C VAL A 73 1.57 -7.07 7.01
N VAL A 74 2.55 -7.21 6.13
CA VAL A 74 2.97 -8.48 5.53
C VAL A 74 4.46 -8.67 5.79
N SER A 75 4.85 -9.81 6.36
CA SER A 75 6.26 -10.13 6.58
C SER A 75 6.82 -10.89 5.38
N ALA A 76 7.99 -10.49 4.88
CA ALA A 76 8.71 -11.18 3.83
C ALA A 76 9.66 -12.22 4.45
N GLY A 77 9.16 -13.42 4.76
CA GLY A 77 10.03 -14.54 5.17
C GLY A 77 10.94 -15.01 4.02
N SER A 78 10.36 -15.16 2.83
CA SER A 78 11.06 -15.37 1.55
C SER A 78 10.30 -14.62 0.44
N LEU A 79 10.94 -14.34 -0.70
CA LEU A 79 10.27 -13.68 -1.84
C LEU A 79 9.05 -14.44 -2.36
N GLY A 80 9.10 -15.79 -2.35
CA GLY A 80 7.95 -16.63 -2.73
C GLY A 80 6.79 -16.50 -1.74
N ASP A 81 7.09 -16.49 -0.44
CA ASP A 81 6.09 -16.31 0.63
C ASP A 81 5.49 -14.91 0.62
N LEU A 82 6.31 -13.87 0.34
CA LEU A 82 5.86 -12.50 0.20
C LEU A 82 4.88 -12.35 -0.96
N ARG A 83 5.22 -12.92 -2.12
CA ARG A 83 4.35 -12.87 -3.31
C ARG A 83 3.00 -13.52 -3.02
N ASN A 84 3.01 -14.75 -2.51
CA ASN A 84 1.79 -15.48 -2.16
C ASN A 84 0.94 -14.72 -1.12
N SER A 85 1.59 -14.08 -0.13
CA SER A 85 0.90 -13.31 0.90
C SER A 85 0.25 -12.04 0.36
N ILE A 86 0.91 -11.35 -0.58
CA ILE A 86 0.34 -10.17 -1.26
C ILE A 86 -0.82 -10.61 -2.16
N GLU A 87 -0.66 -11.69 -2.93
CA GLU A 87 -1.73 -12.23 -3.80
C GLU A 87 -2.96 -12.64 -2.99
N ALA A 88 -2.77 -13.34 -1.87
CA ALA A 88 -3.86 -13.73 -0.97
C ALA A 88 -4.62 -12.50 -0.44
N LYS A 89 -3.90 -11.49 0.05
CA LYS A 89 -4.52 -10.25 0.56
C LYS A 89 -5.25 -9.51 -0.54
N LEU A 90 -4.66 -9.37 -1.73
CA LEU A 90 -5.33 -8.72 -2.85
C LEU A 90 -6.63 -9.44 -3.26
N ALA A 91 -6.65 -10.77 -3.21
CA ALA A 91 -7.86 -11.56 -3.46
C ALA A 91 -8.95 -11.27 -2.42
N GLU A 92 -8.62 -11.29 -1.12
CA GLU A 92 -9.56 -10.93 -0.04
C GLU A 92 -10.13 -9.52 -0.23
N LEU A 93 -9.27 -8.57 -0.61
CA LEU A 93 -9.69 -7.19 -0.84
C LEU A 93 -10.62 -7.06 -2.05
N ALA A 94 -10.41 -7.85 -3.11
CA ALA A 94 -11.24 -7.87 -4.30
C ALA A 94 -12.63 -8.49 -4.03
N GLU A 95 -12.68 -9.58 -3.27
CA GLU A 95 -13.96 -10.19 -2.86
C GLU A 95 -14.77 -9.25 -1.96
N ALA A 96 -14.11 -8.53 -1.05
CA ALA A 96 -14.78 -7.54 -0.19
C ALA A 96 -15.23 -6.25 -0.92
N ALA A 97 -14.88 -6.08 -2.20
CA ALA A 97 -15.27 -4.94 -3.04
C ALA A 97 -16.32 -5.30 -4.11
N SER A 98 -16.69 -6.59 -4.19
CA SER A 98 -17.74 -7.12 -5.09
C SER A 98 -19.11 -7.06 -4.45
#